data_AF-A0A7K9LRJ8-F1
#
_entry.id   AF-A0A7K9LRJ8-F1
#
_cell.length_a   1.000
_cell.length_b   1.000
_cell.length_c   1.000
_cell.angle_alpha   90.00
_cell.angle_beta   90.00
_cell.angle_gamma   90.00
#
_symmetry.space_group_name_H-M   'P 1'
#
loop_
_entity.id
_entity.type
_entity.pdbx_description
1 polymer ?
#
loop_
_entity_poly.entity_id
_entity_poly.type
_entity_poly.pdbx_seq_one_letter_code
_entity_poly.pdbx_strand_id
1 'polypeptide(L)' 'RQGPPDPHSVLGVRPGASPREIRAAFLARCKEVHPDGDPSDPSRHG' A
#
# COMPACT_ATOMS: atom_id res chain seq x y z
N ARG A 1 19.92 10.03 -4.36
CA ARG A 1 18.45 10.13 -4.55
C ARG A 1 17.95 8.74 -4.89
N GLN A 2 17.31 8.03 -3.96
CA GLN A 2 16.55 6.84 -4.35
C GLN A 2 15.39 7.36 -5.21
N GLY A 3 15.21 6.78 -6.40
CA GLY A 3 14.08 7.12 -7.27
C GLY A 3 12.75 6.87 -6.55
N PRO A 4 11.62 7.36 -7.10
CA PRO A 4 10.31 7.02 -6.53
C PRO A 4 10.22 5.49 -6.38
N PRO A 5 9.69 5.00 -5.24
CA PRO A 5 9.63 3.58 -4.98
C PRO A 5 8.79 2.91 -6.07
N ASP A 6 9.31 1.82 -6.61
CA ASP A 6 8.61 1.06 -7.64
C ASP A 6 7.24 0.61 -7.09
N PRO A 7 6.14 0.82 -7.85
CA PRO A 7 4.80 0.52 -7.37
C PRO A 7 4.59 -0.96 -7.03
N HIS A 8 5.32 -1.88 -7.66
CA HIS A 8 5.28 -3.30 -7.30
C HIS A 8 5.98 -3.52 -5.95
N SER A 9 7.11 -2.85 -5.73
CA SER A 9 7.82 -2.89 -4.43
C SER A 9 6.99 -2.31 -3.28
N VAL A 10 6.22 -1.25 -3.51
CA VAL A 10 5.30 -0.67 -2.49
C VAL A 10 4.20 -1.67 -2.10
N LEU A 11 3.71 -2.45 -3.07
CA LEU A 11 2.73 -3.50 -2.86
C LEU A 11 3.33 -4.84 -2.41
N GLY A 12 4.67 -4.97 -2.40
CA GLY A 12 5.35 -6.24 -2.14
C GLY A 12 5.14 -7.30 -3.23
N VAL A 13 4.74 -6.91 -4.43
CA VAL A 13 4.53 -7.81 -5.57
C VAL A 13 5.74 -7.79 -6.50
N ARG A 14 5.91 -8.87 -7.26
CA ARG A 14 7.00 -8.96 -8.23
C ARG A 14 6.69 -8.09 -9.46
N PRO A 15 7.72 -7.50 -10.09
CA PRO A 15 7.54 -6.86 -11.39
C PRO A 15 7.05 -7.91 -12.40
N GLY A 16 5.92 -7.64 -13.05
CA GLY A 16 5.23 -8.61 -13.92
C GLY A 16 4.10 -9.39 -13.24
N ALA A 17 3.75 -9.06 -11.99
CA ALA A 17 2.57 -9.62 -11.33
C ALA A 17 1.29 -9.35 -12.13
N SER A 18 0.36 -10.30 -12.10
CA SER A 18 -0.91 -10.16 -12.81
C SER A 18 -1.75 -9.04 -12.20
N PRO A 19 -2.65 -8.39 -12.97
CA PRO A 19 -3.54 -7.35 -12.44
C PRO A 19 -4.39 -7.81 -11.25
N ARG A 20 -4.68 -9.11 -11.15
CA ARG A 20 -5.39 -9.73 -10.03
C ARG A 20 -4.53 -9.79 -8.76
N GLU A 21 -3.23 -10.09 -8.87
CA GLU A 21 -2.30 -10.11 -7.75
C GLU A 21 -2.02 -8.70 -7.25
N ILE A 22 -1.84 -7.74 -8.15
CA ILE A 22 -1.67 -6.32 -7.83
C ILE A 22 -2.86 -5.81 -7.01
N ARG A 23 -4.10 -6.09 -7.46
CA ARG A 23 -5.31 -5.70 -6.74
C ARG A 23 -5.44 -6.37 -5.38
N ALA A 24 -5.11 -7.66 -5.28
CA ALA A 24 -5.17 -8.38 -4.01
C ALA A 24 -4.17 -7.80 -2.99
N ALA A 25 -2.93 -7.55 -3.42
CA ALA A 25 -1.90 -6.94 -2.58
C ALA A 25 -2.26 -5.51 -2.16
N PHE A 26 -2.80 -4.70 -3.08
CA PHE A 26 -3.30 -3.36 -2.77
C PHE A 26 -4.41 -3.39 -1.73
N LEU A 27 -5.41 -4.25 -1.88
CA LEU A 27 -6.51 -4.38 -0.91
C LEU A 27 -6.01 -4.86 0.46
N ALA A 28 -5.07 -5.81 0.50
CA ALA A 28 -4.47 -6.27 1.75
C ALA A 28 -3.73 -5.13 2.45
N ARG A 29 -2.86 -4.42 1.72
CA ARG A 29 -2.12 -3.26 2.21
C ARG A 29 -3.06 -2.17 2.72
N CYS A 30 -4.09 -1.83 1.95
CA CYS A 30 -5.09 -0.84 2.35
C CYS A 30 -5.80 -1.22 3.65
N LYS A 31 -6.10 -2.51 3.88
CA LYS A 31 -6.66 -2.98 5.15
C LYS A 31 -5.66 -2.92 6.30
N GLU A 32 -4.39 -3.22 6.06
CA GLU A 32 -3.33 -3.14 7.07
C GLU A 32 -3.03 -1.71 7.51
N VAL A 33 -3.08 -0.74 6.59
CA VAL A 33 -2.68 0.65 6.86
C VAL A 33 -3.84 1.65 6.81
N HIS A 34 -5.08 1.15 6.85
CA HIS A 34 -6.27 1.97 6.62
C HIS A 34 -6.37 3.10 7.65
N PRO A 35 -6.35 4.38 7.23
CA PRO A 35 -6.45 5.51 8.16
C PRO A 35 -7.82 5.59 8.86
N ASP A 36 -8.87 5.09 8.20
CA ASP A 36 -10.25 5.18 8.69
C ASP A 36 -10.58 4.09 9.73
N GLY A 37 -9.69 3.09 9.91
CA GLY A 37 -9.87 2.00 10.88
C GLY A 37 -9.29 2.29 12.26
N ASP A 38 -8.41 3.29 12.37
CA ASP A 38 -7.69 3.61 13.60
C ASP A 38 -7.91 5.09 13.99
N PRO A 39 -8.92 5.39 14.82
CA PRO A 39 -9.12 6.74 15.35
C PRO A 39 -8.01 7.20 16.34
N SER A 40 -6.97 6.40 16.53
CA SER A 40 -5.86 6.66 17.47
C SER A 40 -4.59 7.22 16.83
N ASP A 41 -4.58 7.52 15.52
CA ASP A 41 -3.43 8.18 14.88
C ASP A 41 -3.66 9.71 14.71
N PRO A 42 -3.23 10.55 15.68
CA PRO A 42 -3.35 11.99 15.59
C PRO A 42 -2.40 12.64 14.57
N SER A 43 -1.55 11.88 13.86
CA SER A 43 -0.65 12.42 12.83
C SER A 43 -1.32 12.55 11.46
N ARG A 44 -2.59 12.13 11.33
CA ARG A 44 -3.38 12.21 10.10
C ARG A 44 -4.39 13.36 10.04
N HIS A 45 -4.46 14.18 11.09
CA HIS A 45 -5.24 15.41 11.09
C HIS A 45 -4.32 16.62 11.01
N GLY A 46 -4.22 17.18 9.80
CA GLY A 46 -3.88 18.59 9.58
C GLY A 46 -5.16 19.37 9.30
#